data_AF-A0A2M7NHR6-F1
#
_entry.id   AF-A0A2M7NHR6-F1
#
_cell.length_a   1.000
_cell.length_b   1.000
_cell.length_c   1.000
_cell.angle_alpha   90.00
_cell.angle_beta   90.00
_cell.angle_gamma   90.00
#
_symmetry.space_group_name_H-M   'P 1'
#
loop_
_entity.id
_entity.type
_entity.pdbx_description
1 polymer ?
#
loop_
_entity_poly.entity_id
_entity_poly.type
_entity_poly.pdbx_seq_one_letter_code
_entity_poly.pdbx_strand_id
1 'polypeptide(L)'
;MKTEQLIKIGRTLAMLSFLIGTAIFVMNYLISADSFLLIGYIFIVLAVVINSIFLILIFIKLSKEKQYKTQLIISAGMILLNIPVLLLYSWITSLLLNTMRIRFVNSTKETITELKITGCQNKKIKKLEAEKSETVWISIKGDCTITIEYLLNGEPKKENVLEYATTNTGHKMKYKIGEK
;
A
#
# COMPACT_ATOMS: atom_id res chain seq x y z
N MET A 1 19.60 31.02 14.61
CA MET A 1 18.12 31.01 14.47
C MET A 1 17.48 31.23 15.84
N LYS A 2 16.45 32.09 15.92
CA LYS A 2 15.70 32.30 17.17
C LYS A 2 14.87 31.06 17.52
N THR A 3 14.65 30.77 18.80
CA THR A 3 13.94 29.56 19.26
C THR A 3 12.51 29.50 18.74
N GLU A 4 11.81 30.64 18.69
CA GLU A 4 10.47 30.76 18.10
C GLU A 4 10.45 30.43 16.60
N GLN A 5 11.47 30.86 15.86
CA GLN A 5 11.61 30.55 14.43
C GLN A 5 11.85 29.05 14.22
N LEU A 6 12.72 28.44 15.03
CA LEU A 6 12.98 27.00 15.00
C LEU A 6 11.69 26.20 15.25
N ILE A 7 10.93 26.59 16.27
CA ILE A 7 9.64 25.97 16.62
C ILE A 7 8.67 26.07 15.45
N LYS A 8 8.52 27.26 14.86
CA LYS A 8 7.60 27.48 13.73
C LYS A 8 7.99 26.63 12.53
N ILE A 9 9.25 26.70 12.10
CA ILE A 9 9.74 25.95 10.93
C ILE A 9 9.65 24.44 11.17
N GLY A 10 10.05 23.94 12.34
CA GLY A 10 9.98 22.52 12.67
C GLY A 10 8.55 21.97 12.64
N ARG A 11 7.58 22.72 13.18
CA ARG A 11 6.16 22.34 13.12
C ARG A 11 5.61 22.37 11.69
N THR A 12 5.94 23.40 10.91
CA THR A 12 5.52 23.49 9.51
C THR A 12 6.11 22.35 8.68
N LEU A 13 7.39 22.03 8.85
CA LEU A 13 8.02 20.90 8.16
C LEU A 13 7.42 19.56 8.56
N ALA A 14 7.11 19.35 9.85
CA ALA A 14 6.45 18.14 10.31
C ALA A 14 5.08 17.96 9.62
N MET A 15 4.27 19.03 9.57
CA MET A 15 2.96 19.02 8.91
C MET A 15 3.07 18.80 7.40
N LEU A 16 3.98 19.49 6.72
CA LEU A 16 4.21 19.30 5.29
C LEU A 16 4.68 17.88 4.97
N SER A 17 5.60 17.35 5.78
CA SER A 17 6.07 15.96 5.62
C SER A 17 4.93 14.97 5.75
N PHE A 18 4.05 15.16 6.74
CA PHE A 18 2.87 14.34 6.93
C PHE A 18 1.91 14.42 5.74
N LEU A 19 1.58 15.63 5.27
CA LEU A 19 0.64 15.83 4.16
C LEU A 19 1.17 15.24 2.85
N ILE A 20 2.44 15.52 2.51
CA ILE A 20 3.06 14.99 1.29
C ILE A 20 3.17 13.47 1.36
N GLY A 21 3.62 12.92 2.49
CA GLY A 21 3.69 11.47 2.68
C GLY A 21 2.33 10.78 2.56
N THR A 22 1.29 11.39 3.13
CA THR A 22 -0.09 10.90 3.01
C THR A 22 -0.58 10.96 1.57
N ALA A 23 -0.30 12.04 0.83
CA ALA A 23 -0.67 12.15 -0.57
C ALA A 23 0.02 11.07 -1.43
N ILE A 24 1.32 10.83 -1.22
CA ILE A 24 2.06 9.77 -1.93
C ILE A 24 1.45 8.40 -1.61
N PHE A 25 1.16 8.10 -0.34
CA PHE A 25 0.55 6.85 0.08
C PHE A 25 -0.84 6.63 -0.57
N VAL A 26 -1.71 7.65 -0.56
CA VAL A 26 -3.04 7.56 -1.17
C VAL A 26 -2.94 7.37 -2.68
N MET A 27 -2.05 8.10 -3.36
CA MET A 27 -1.84 7.93 -4.80
C MET A 27 -1.35 6.53 -5.14
N ASN A 28 -0.40 6.00 -4.36
CA ASN A 28 0.06 4.62 -4.50
C ASN A 28 -1.08 3.61 -4.34
N TYR A 29 -1.96 3.80 -3.35
CA TYR A 29 -3.12 2.93 -3.14
C TYR A 29 -4.12 2.96 -4.31
N LEU A 30 -4.42 4.15 -4.84
CA LEU A 30 -5.40 4.33 -5.92
C LEU A 30 -4.89 3.76 -7.23
N ILE A 31 -3.71 4.22 -7.67
CA ILE A 31 -3.15 3.94 -8.99
C ILE A 31 -2.46 2.56 -9.01
N SER A 32 -1.84 2.15 -7.90
CA SER A 32 -1.04 0.91 -7.82
C SER A 32 0.05 0.83 -8.90
N ALA A 33 0.72 1.96 -9.18
CA ALA A 33 1.84 2.03 -10.12
C ALA A 33 3.18 2.08 -9.38
N ASP A 34 4.14 1.30 -9.87
CA ASP A 34 5.47 1.14 -9.28
C ASP A 34 6.23 2.47 -9.12
N SER A 35 5.97 3.45 -10.00
CA SER A 35 6.54 4.79 -9.92
C SER A 35 6.25 5.50 -8.59
N PHE A 36 5.05 5.30 -8.01
CA PHE A 36 4.69 5.94 -6.73
C PHE A 36 5.40 5.30 -5.54
N LEU A 37 5.72 4.00 -5.59
CA LEU A 37 6.54 3.34 -4.58
C LEU A 37 7.95 3.93 -4.57
N LEU A 38 8.56 4.10 -5.75
CA LEU A 38 9.89 4.68 -5.88
C LEU A 38 9.93 6.13 -5.34
N ILE A 39 8.97 6.96 -5.74
CA ILE A 39 8.81 8.34 -5.23
C ILE A 39 8.66 8.33 -3.71
N GLY A 40 7.86 7.40 -3.16
CA GLY A 40 7.70 7.22 -1.72
C GLY A 40 9.00 6.91 -1.01
N TYR A 41 9.82 5.99 -1.52
CA TYR A 41 11.11 5.66 -0.92
C TYR A 41 12.08 6.85 -0.90
N ILE A 42 12.19 7.59 -2.01
CA ILE A 42 13.03 8.80 -2.08
C ILE A 42 12.54 9.85 -1.07
N PHE A 43 11.23 10.05 -1.00
CA PHE A 43 10.63 10.99 -0.07
C PHE A 43 10.91 10.62 1.40
N ILE A 44 10.80 9.33 1.75
CA ILE A 44 11.08 8.86 3.12
C ILE A 44 12.51 9.20 3.53
N VAL A 45 13.50 8.95 2.67
CA VAL A 45 14.91 9.26 2.97
C VAL A 45 15.09 10.76 3.22
N LEU A 46 14.56 11.61 2.34
CA LEU A 46 14.63 13.07 2.49
C LEU A 46 13.93 13.55 3.76
N ALA A 47 12.72 13.06 4.03
CA ALA A 47 11.94 13.42 5.19
C ALA A 47 12.64 13.02 6.49
N VAL A 48 13.25 11.83 6.57
CA VAL A 48 14.01 11.38 7.73
C VAL A 48 15.21 12.27 7.98
N VAL A 49 15.99 12.60 6.93
CA VAL A 49 17.18 13.47 7.07
C VAL A 49 16.78 14.86 7.55
N ILE A 50 15.80 15.50 6.89
CA ILE A 50 15.35 16.86 7.23
C ILE A 50 14.78 16.89 8.65
N ASN A 51 13.87 15.98 8.99
CA ASN A 51 13.24 15.94 10.31
C ASN A 51 14.26 15.65 11.42
N SER A 52 15.26 14.81 11.17
CA SER A 52 16.33 14.53 12.14
C SER A 52 17.18 15.75 12.45
N ILE A 53 17.53 16.56 11.44
CA ILE A 53 18.28 17.81 11.64
C ILE A 53 17.50 18.76 12.57
N PHE A 54 16.21 18.98 12.31
CA PHE A 54 15.39 19.86 13.13
C PHE A 54 15.17 19.32 14.54
N LEU A 55 15.00 18.00 14.68
CA LEU A 55 14.85 17.35 15.97
C LEU A 55 16.11 17.51 16.84
N ILE A 56 17.30 17.33 16.26
CA ILE A 56 18.59 17.56 16.95
C ILE A 56 18.70 19.02 17.40
N LEU A 57 18.38 19.98 16.53
CA LEU A 57 18.41 21.40 16.87
C LEU A 57 17.44 21.74 18.02
N ILE A 58 16.25 21.14 18.04
CA ILE A 58 15.27 21.30 19.12
C ILE A 58 15.82 20.73 20.43
N PHE A 59 16.44 19.54 20.42
CA PHE A 59 17.03 18.95 21.62
C PHE A 59 18.17 19.80 22.20
N ILE A 60 19.06 20.34 21.35
CA ILE A 60 20.12 21.26 21.79
C ILE A 60 19.53 22.50 22.48
N LYS A 61 18.45 23.05 21.93
CA LYS A 61 17.76 24.22 22.51
C LYS A 61 17.01 23.89 23.80
N LEU A 62 16.42 22.69 23.88
CA LEU A 62 15.70 22.22 25.05
C LEU A 62 16.59 22.17 26.30
N SER A 63 17.86 21.82 26.14
CA SER A 63 18.85 21.81 27.24
C SER A 63 19.26 23.20 27.71
N LYS A 64 19.14 24.23 26.86
CA LYS A 64 19.65 25.59 27.14
C LYS A 64 18.56 26.57 27.57
N GLU A 65 17.33 26.43 27.07
CA GLU A 65 16.30 27.47 27.19
C GLU A 65 15.04 26.97 27.90
N LYS A 66 15.06 27.02 29.24
CA LYS A 66 13.93 26.55 30.08
C LYS A 66 12.62 27.30 29.82
N GLN A 67 12.67 28.57 29.40
CA GLN A 67 11.49 29.40 29.10
C GLN A 67 10.60 28.80 27.99
N TYR A 68 11.21 28.14 27.00
CA TYR A 68 10.49 27.58 25.83
C TYR A 68 10.30 26.06 25.91
N LYS A 69 10.59 25.44 27.07
CA LYS A 69 10.66 23.99 27.23
C LYS A 69 9.42 23.26 26.71
N THR A 70 8.22 23.69 27.12
CA THR A 70 6.95 23.06 26.70
C THR A 70 6.75 23.15 25.19
N GLN A 71 7.02 24.31 24.59
CA GLN A 71 6.82 24.51 23.15
C GLN A 71 7.79 23.68 22.32
N LEU A 72 9.04 23.54 22.78
CA LEU A 72 10.07 22.69 22.16
C LEU A 72 9.71 21.21 22.25
N ILE A 73 9.22 20.74 23.41
CA ILE A 73 8.75 19.35 23.58
C ILE A 73 7.60 19.04 22.63
N ILE A 74 6.60 19.93 22.54
CA ILE A 74 5.47 19.75 21.62
C ILE A 74 5.97 19.66 20.17
N SER A 75 6.88 20.55 19.76
CA SER A 75 7.45 20.52 18.40
C SER A 75 8.22 19.23 18.12
N ALA A 76 9.03 18.76 19.07
CA ALA A 76 9.72 17.47 18.95
C ALA A 76 8.72 16.32 18.81
N GLY A 77 7.65 16.32 19.63
CA GLY A 77 6.57 15.34 19.56
C GLY A 77 5.87 15.33 18.20
N MET A 78 5.58 16.51 17.62
CA MET A 78 4.98 16.61 16.28
C MET A 78 5.88 16.03 15.19
N ILE A 79 7.19 16.28 15.25
CA ILE A 79 8.15 15.69 14.30
C ILE A 79 8.21 14.17 14.48
N LEU A 80 8.29 13.70 15.73
CA LEU A 80 8.37 12.27 16.05
C LEU A 80 7.09 11.51 15.68
N LEU A 81 5.91 12.15 15.71
CA LEU A 81 4.65 11.53 15.32
C LEU A 81 4.63 11.10 13.84
N ASN A 82 5.50 11.67 12.99
CA ASN A 82 5.63 11.21 11.61
C ASN A 82 6.25 9.80 11.50
N ILE A 83 7.00 9.34 12.51
CA ILE A 83 7.59 8.00 12.53
C ILE A 83 6.53 6.90 12.64
N PRO A 84 5.61 6.89 13.63
CA PRO A 84 4.56 5.86 13.69
C PRO A 84 3.62 5.93 12.48
N VAL A 85 3.33 7.12 11.94
CA VAL A 85 2.56 7.25 10.70
C VAL A 85 3.28 6.60 9.52
N LEU A 86 4.58 6.85 9.37
CA LEU A 86 5.41 6.20 8.35
C LEU A 86 5.36 4.69 8.49
N LEU A 87 5.57 4.15 9.69
CA LEU A 87 5.50 2.71 9.94
C LEU A 87 4.15 2.11 9.58
N LEU A 88 3.06 2.81 9.90
CA LEU A 88 1.70 2.40 9.52
C LEU A 88 1.53 2.35 8.00
N TYR A 89 1.97 3.39 7.28
CA TYR A 89 1.88 3.43 5.81
C TYR A 89 2.74 2.35 5.15
N SER A 90 3.95 2.12 5.65
CA SER A 90 4.84 1.05 5.18
C SER A 90 4.23 -0.33 5.43
N TRP A 91 3.61 -0.56 6.59
CA TRP A 91 2.95 -1.83 6.91
C TRP A 91 1.76 -2.10 5.98
N ILE A 92 0.88 -1.11 5.79
CA ILE A 92 -0.26 -1.24 4.86
C ILE A 92 0.25 -1.48 3.43
N THR A 93 1.27 -0.74 2.99
CA THR A 93 1.84 -0.92 1.65
C THR A 93 2.42 -2.31 1.46
N SER A 94 3.14 -2.84 2.45
CA SER A 94 3.65 -4.21 2.43
C SER A 94 2.52 -5.25 2.34
N LEU A 95 1.41 -5.06 3.06
CA LEU A 95 0.24 -5.93 2.95
C LEU A 95 -0.37 -5.92 1.54
N LEU A 96 -0.43 -4.73 0.91
CA LEU A 96 -0.94 -4.58 -0.45
C LEU A 96 0.00 -5.23 -1.49
N LEU A 97 1.31 -5.06 -1.35
CA LEU A 97 2.30 -5.66 -2.24
C LEU A 97 2.40 -7.18 -2.08
N ASN A 98 1.93 -7.73 -0.96
CA ASN A 98 1.84 -9.19 -0.76
C ASN A 98 0.44 -9.74 -1.02
N THR A 99 -0.43 -8.98 -1.70
CA THR A 99 -1.79 -9.41 -2.04
C THR A 99 -2.16 -9.06 -3.49
N MET A 100 -2.40 -10.08 -4.31
CA MET A 100 -3.02 -9.89 -5.63
C MET A 100 -4.50 -9.59 -5.48
N ARG A 101 -4.97 -8.54 -6.16
CA ARG A 101 -6.38 -8.14 -6.19
C ARG A 101 -6.91 -8.35 -7.61
N ILE A 102 -7.46 -9.53 -7.84
CA ILE A 102 -7.89 -9.95 -9.19
C ILE A 102 -9.40 -9.78 -9.31
N ARG A 103 -9.82 -8.93 -10.24
CA ARG A 103 -11.22 -8.82 -10.66
C ARG A 103 -11.48 -9.81 -11.78
N PHE A 104 -12.06 -10.95 -11.42
CA PHE A 104 -12.53 -11.95 -12.36
C PHE A 104 -13.82 -11.45 -13.01
N VAL A 105 -13.86 -11.45 -14.34
CA VAL A 105 -15.04 -11.08 -15.13
C VAL A 105 -15.45 -12.28 -15.96
N ASN A 106 -16.71 -12.67 -15.84
CA ASN A 106 -17.26 -13.69 -16.71
C ASN A 106 -17.60 -13.06 -18.07
N SER A 107 -16.71 -13.26 -19.06
CA SER A 107 -16.93 -12.82 -20.45
C SER A 107 -17.72 -13.86 -21.28
N THR A 108 -18.18 -14.95 -20.67
CA THR A 108 -19.01 -15.94 -21.36
C THR A 108 -20.48 -15.53 -21.30
N LYS A 109 -21.29 -16.09 -22.22
CA LYS A 109 -22.75 -15.86 -22.24
C LYS A 109 -23.51 -16.63 -21.15
N GLU A 110 -22.82 -17.51 -20.43
CA GLU A 110 -23.42 -18.47 -19.51
C GLU A 110 -22.94 -18.24 -18.09
N THR A 111 -23.64 -18.85 -17.13
CA THR A 111 -23.22 -18.77 -15.73
C THR A 111 -22.08 -19.74 -15.48
N ILE A 112 -20.98 -19.21 -14.94
CA ILE A 112 -19.89 -20.02 -14.42
C ILE A 112 -20.26 -20.50 -13.01
N THR A 113 -20.07 -21.79 -12.74
CA THR A 113 -20.28 -22.37 -11.41
C THR A 113 -19.00 -23.03 -10.90
N GLU A 114 -18.89 -23.16 -9.57
CA GLU A 114 -17.79 -23.89 -8.93
C GLU A 114 -16.39 -23.36 -9.31
N LEU A 115 -16.25 -22.03 -9.49
CA LEU A 115 -14.99 -21.39 -9.83
C LEU A 115 -14.00 -21.50 -8.65
N LYS A 116 -13.01 -22.37 -8.80
CA LYS A 116 -11.90 -22.58 -7.87
C LYS A 116 -10.69 -21.82 -8.35
N ILE A 117 -10.12 -21.02 -7.48
CA ILE A 117 -8.85 -20.33 -7.68
C ILE A 117 -7.81 -21.11 -6.87
N THR A 118 -6.73 -21.53 -7.50
CA THR A 118 -5.66 -22.34 -6.88
C THR A 118 -4.28 -21.77 -7.19
N GLY A 119 -3.28 -22.22 -6.43
CA GLY A 119 -1.90 -21.77 -6.53
C GLY A 119 -1.46 -21.03 -5.27
N CYS A 120 -1.34 -19.70 -5.33
CA CYS A 120 -0.89 -18.88 -4.19
C CYS A 120 -1.79 -19.01 -2.94
N GLN A 121 -3.11 -19.06 -3.15
CA GLN A 121 -4.10 -19.27 -2.10
C GLN A 121 -5.34 -19.90 -2.71
N ASN A 122 -5.90 -20.90 -2.03
CA ASN A 122 -7.15 -21.53 -2.48
C ASN A 122 -8.36 -20.68 -2.11
N LYS A 123 -9.15 -20.31 -3.10
CA LYS A 123 -10.42 -19.56 -2.96
C LYS A 123 -11.48 -20.18 -3.86
N LYS A 124 -12.75 -19.93 -3.54
CA LYS A 124 -13.89 -20.46 -4.31
C LYS A 124 -14.96 -19.40 -4.46
N ILE A 125 -15.47 -19.26 -5.68
CA ILE A 125 -16.67 -18.51 -6.03
C ILE A 125 -17.73 -19.52 -6.46
N LYS A 126 -18.89 -19.52 -5.80
CA LYS A 126 -19.94 -20.52 -6.07
C LYS A 126 -20.56 -20.35 -7.45
N LYS A 127 -20.85 -19.11 -7.83
CA LYS A 127 -21.57 -18.75 -9.05
C LYS A 127 -21.09 -17.37 -9.51
N LEU A 128 -20.84 -17.22 -10.81
CA LEU A 128 -20.56 -15.94 -11.44
C LEU A 128 -21.39 -15.84 -12.73
N GLU A 129 -22.39 -14.96 -12.72
CA GLU A 129 -23.30 -14.76 -13.85
C GLU A 129 -22.59 -14.09 -15.04
N ALA A 130 -23.17 -14.24 -16.24
CA ALA A 130 -22.66 -13.62 -17.46
C ALA A 130 -22.49 -12.10 -17.28
N GLU A 131 -21.37 -11.56 -17.77
CA GLU A 131 -20.99 -10.14 -17.69
C GLU A 131 -20.83 -9.59 -16.26
N LYS A 132 -20.95 -10.44 -15.22
CA LYS A 132 -20.68 -10.05 -13.83
C LYS A 132 -19.21 -10.25 -13.49
N SER A 133 -18.81 -9.57 -12.41
CA SER A 133 -17.44 -9.62 -11.92
C SER A 133 -17.37 -9.75 -10.41
N GLU A 134 -16.37 -10.46 -9.93
CA GLU A 134 -16.05 -10.58 -8.51
C GLU A 134 -14.56 -10.31 -8.29
N THR A 135 -14.23 -9.60 -7.21
CA THR A 135 -12.83 -9.31 -6.85
C THR A 135 -12.38 -10.23 -5.73
N VAL A 136 -11.32 -10.99 -6.00
CA VAL A 136 -10.72 -11.91 -5.02
C VAL A 136 -9.34 -11.40 -4.63
N TRP A 137 -9.08 -11.45 -3.34
CA TRP A 137 -7.82 -11.08 -2.72
C TRP A 137 -7.03 -12.36 -2.43
N ILE A 138 -5.87 -12.48 -3.04
CA ILE A 138 -5.03 -13.67 -3.03
C ILE A 138 -3.68 -13.28 -2.42
N SER A 139 -3.40 -13.78 -1.22
CA SER A 139 -2.12 -13.52 -0.55
C SER A 139 -0.97 -14.25 -1.27
N ILE A 140 0.15 -13.56 -1.45
CA ILE A 140 1.39 -14.12 -2.00
C ILE A 140 2.35 -14.35 -0.83
N LYS A 141 2.65 -15.61 -0.53
CA LYS A 141 3.60 -15.98 0.55
C LYS A 141 4.99 -16.40 0.04
N GLY A 142 5.12 -16.54 -1.28
CA GLY A 142 6.29 -17.04 -1.98
C GLY A 142 5.97 -17.19 -3.46
N ASP A 143 6.86 -17.82 -4.20
CA ASP A 143 6.70 -17.99 -5.64
C ASP A 143 5.56 -18.96 -5.97
N CYS A 144 4.62 -18.53 -6.81
CA CYS A 144 3.44 -19.30 -7.15
C CYS A 144 2.86 -18.89 -8.51
N THR A 145 2.08 -19.79 -9.09
CA THR A 145 1.23 -19.52 -10.24
C THR A 145 -0.21 -19.32 -9.76
N ILE A 146 -1.07 -18.63 -10.50
CA ILE A 146 -2.51 -18.54 -10.21
C ILE A 146 -3.27 -19.17 -11.37
N THR A 147 -4.07 -20.18 -11.06
CA THR A 147 -4.93 -20.86 -12.04
C THR A 147 -6.37 -20.91 -11.56
N ILE A 148 -7.30 -20.99 -12.51
CA ILE A 148 -8.71 -21.18 -12.23
C ILE A 148 -9.22 -22.47 -12.86
N GLU A 149 -10.12 -23.14 -12.14
CA GLU A 149 -10.88 -24.30 -12.60
C GLU A 149 -12.36 -24.02 -12.35
N TYR A 150 -13.22 -24.24 -13.33
CA TYR A 150 -14.64 -23.90 -13.21
C TYR A 150 -15.52 -24.77 -14.11
N LEU A 151 -16.83 -24.74 -13.88
CA LEU A 151 -17.83 -25.42 -14.70
C LEU A 151 -18.57 -24.40 -15.58
N LEU A 152 -18.58 -24.65 -16.88
CA LEU A 152 -19.36 -23.91 -17.89
C LEU A 152 -20.33 -24.91 -18.52
N ASN A 153 -21.64 -24.71 -18.37
CA ASN A 153 -22.67 -25.72 -18.74
C ASN A 153 -22.42 -27.12 -18.16
N GLY A 154 -21.79 -27.22 -16.99
CA GLY A 154 -21.42 -28.50 -16.38
C GLY A 154 -20.14 -29.13 -16.93
N GLU A 155 -19.53 -28.55 -17.96
CA GLU A 155 -18.21 -28.99 -18.44
C GLU A 155 -17.08 -28.32 -17.65
N PRO A 156 -16.08 -29.08 -17.18
CA PRO A 156 -14.91 -28.51 -16.53
C PRO A 156 -14.02 -27.78 -17.54
N LYS A 157 -13.62 -26.56 -17.19
CA LYS A 157 -12.63 -25.74 -17.90
C LYS A 157 -11.53 -25.30 -16.93
N LYS A 158 -10.34 -25.06 -17.47
CA LYS A 158 -9.15 -24.62 -16.71
C LYS A 158 -8.41 -23.54 -17.47
N GLU A 159 -8.01 -22.49 -16.77
CA GLU A 159 -7.22 -21.39 -17.35
C GLU A 159 -6.09 -20.93 -16.42
N ASN A 160 -4.99 -20.49 -17.04
CA ASN A 160 -3.88 -19.83 -16.34
C ASN A 160 -4.15 -18.33 -16.25
N VAL A 161 -4.29 -17.83 -15.02
CA VAL A 161 -4.56 -16.42 -14.72
C VAL A 161 -3.27 -15.62 -14.67
N LEU A 162 -2.27 -16.15 -13.95
CA LEU A 162 -0.96 -15.52 -13.78
C LEU A 162 0.10 -16.61 -13.70
N GLU A 163 1.08 -16.55 -14.59
CA GLU A 163 2.15 -17.57 -14.67
C GLU A 163 3.14 -17.47 -13.51
N TYR A 164 3.35 -16.27 -12.97
CA TYR A 164 4.29 -16.06 -11.88
C TYR A 164 3.87 -14.90 -10.99
N ALA A 165 3.78 -15.17 -9.69
CA ALA A 165 3.66 -14.19 -8.63
C ALA A 165 4.75 -14.48 -7.60
N THR A 166 5.37 -13.43 -7.08
CA THR A 166 6.35 -13.51 -5.99
C THR A 166 6.05 -12.44 -4.94
N THR A 167 6.68 -12.54 -3.77
CA THR A 167 6.48 -11.57 -2.70
C THR A 167 6.76 -10.15 -3.20
N ASN A 168 5.95 -9.20 -2.72
CA ASN A 168 5.97 -7.80 -3.13
C ASN A 168 5.56 -7.47 -4.58
N THR A 169 5.03 -8.41 -5.38
CA THR A 169 4.51 -8.12 -6.75
C THR A 169 2.99 -7.99 -6.83
N GLY A 170 2.33 -7.89 -5.68
CA GLY A 170 0.89 -7.73 -5.54
C GLY A 170 0.39 -6.44 -6.17
N HIS A 171 -0.56 -6.56 -7.10
CA HIS A 171 -1.19 -5.41 -7.74
C HIS A 171 -2.67 -5.71 -8.05
N LYS A 172 -3.38 -4.68 -8.56
CA LYS A 172 -4.76 -4.83 -9.05
C LYS A 172 -4.71 -5.27 -10.50
N MET A 173 -5.44 -6.32 -10.86
CA MET A 173 -5.60 -6.72 -12.26
C MET A 173 -7.03 -7.15 -12.57
N LYS A 174 -7.40 -7.08 -13.84
CA LYS A 174 -8.66 -7.62 -14.36
C LYS A 174 -8.34 -8.86 -15.17
N TYR A 175 -9.03 -9.96 -14.88
CA TYR A 175 -8.94 -11.20 -15.64
C TYR A 175 -10.30 -11.53 -16.23
N LYS A 176 -10.34 -11.79 -17.53
CA LYS A 176 -11.56 -12.11 -18.25
C LYS A 176 -11.57 -13.60 -18.57
N ILE A 177 -12.57 -14.30 -18.06
CA ILE A 177 -12.70 -15.75 -18.17
C ILE A 177 -13.34 -16.08 -19.52
N GLY A 178 -12.78 -17.04 -20.25
CA GLY A 178 -13.29 -17.51 -21.55
C GLY A 178 -12.92 -16.64 -22.77
N GLU A 179 -11.99 -15.69 -22.63
CA GLU A 179 -11.49 -14.86 -23.75
C GLU A 179 -10.17 -15.38 -24.39
N LYS A 180 -9.64 -16.51 -23.92
CA LYS A 180 -8.42 -17.15 -24.47
C LYS A 180 -8.74 -18.27 -25.45
#